data_AF-A0AAD7GPL8-F1
#
_entry.id   AF-A0AAD7GPL8-F1
#
_cell.length_a   1.000
_cell.length_b   1.000
_cell.length_c   1.000
_cell.angle_alpha   90.00
_cell.angle_beta   90.00
_cell.angle_gamma   90.00
#
_symmetry.space_group_name_H-M   'P 1'
#
loop_
_entity.id
_entity.type
_entity.pdbx_description
1 polymer ?
#
loop_
_entity_poly.entity_id
_entity_poly.type
_entity_poly.pdbx_seq_one_letter_code
_entity_poly.pdbx_strand_id
1 'polypeptide(L)'
;MAAPLPNPPMAPLFTSSDFATLLGLRDSATPGAAIPEGNEFARTMRMEQYLRRNRLEGADQQGVIWAKFCAHHLPATVERCLALPFPADWDPEVADDFLLDNAWTNMLVAVQHTPYFTRYVRSSAPAADAGKHLPRVLAERFLTLASRLEHEIARPSPRQDRYKFVAAKSLLLLGTLLRLSRAEPRSVLGPQTAARLGSFLRRWKARHHGIFLGAVSGRLHYFLTTRLHRDRAPQLGPPPETTGGETSATTATNAMTGEASAMTATSATTGETSTTTTATTAPLKRRCSFPSCPVRDNLQACGRCRTVRYCCIEHQRAHWAHPGGEHKLNCHKTLY
;
A
#
# COMPACT_ATOMS: atom_id res chain seq x y z
N MET A 1 7.86 1.59 31.40
CA MET A 1 8.38 2.21 30.17
C MET A 1 9.68 1.52 29.81
N ALA A 2 9.74 0.80 28.69
CA ALA A 2 10.97 0.14 28.26
C ALA A 2 11.99 1.18 27.77
N ALA A 3 13.26 1.02 28.13
CA ALA A 3 14.34 1.90 27.66
C ALA A 3 14.39 1.90 26.12
N PRO A 4 14.65 3.05 25.48
CA PRO A 4 14.79 3.10 24.02
C PRO A 4 15.93 2.18 23.59
N LEU A 5 15.62 1.23 22.70
CA LEU A 5 16.62 0.30 22.17
C LEU A 5 17.74 1.13 21.50
N PRO A 6 19.02 0.87 21.81
CA PRO A 6 20.13 1.60 21.20
C PRO A 6 20.03 1.52 19.68
N ASN A 7 20.31 2.64 18.99
CA ASN A 7 20.42 2.64 17.54
C ASN A 7 21.51 1.64 17.17
N PRO A 8 21.21 0.61 16.36
CA PRO A 8 22.24 -0.32 15.94
C PRO A 8 23.32 0.47 15.17
N PRO A 9 24.62 0.17 15.37
CA PRO A 9 25.68 0.69 14.49
C PRO A 9 25.25 0.42 13.04
N MET A 10 25.63 1.29 12.08
CA MET A 10 25.27 1.13 10.66
C MET A 10 25.53 -0.31 10.22
N ALA A 11 24.48 -1.12 10.29
CA ALA A 11 24.64 -2.55 10.20
C ALA A 11 25.01 -2.89 8.75
N PRO A 12 25.74 -4.01 8.54
CA PRO A 12 25.91 -4.56 7.19
C PRO A 12 24.57 -4.63 6.45
N LEU A 13 24.66 -4.65 5.12
CA LEU A 13 23.51 -4.77 4.20
C LEU A 13 22.48 -5.78 4.76
N PHE A 14 21.23 -5.34 4.93
CA PHE A 14 20.18 -6.25 5.35
C PHE A 14 19.97 -7.33 4.29
N THR A 15 19.95 -8.58 4.75
CA THR A 15 19.75 -9.77 3.94
C THR A 15 18.36 -10.35 4.15
N SER A 16 17.96 -11.32 3.32
CA SER A 16 16.72 -12.07 3.53
C SER A 16 16.70 -12.80 4.88
N SER A 17 17.87 -13.23 5.39
CA SER A 17 17.98 -13.89 6.69
C SER A 17 17.65 -12.95 7.83
N ASP A 18 18.01 -11.67 7.73
CA ASP A 18 17.73 -10.68 8.78
C ASP A 18 16.23 -10.44 8.94
N PHE A 19 15.47 -10.41 7.82
CA PHE A 19 14.01 -10.37 7.86
C PHE A 19 13.41 -11.64 8.47
N ALA A 20 13.96 -12.81 8.16
CA ALA A 20 13.48 -14.09 8.71
C ALA A 20 13.73 -14.18 10.23
N THR A 21 14.93 -13.78 10.69
CA THR A 21 15.26 -13.67 12.11
C THR A 21 14.35 -12.69 12.82
N LEU A 22 14.10 -11.52 12.21
CA LEU A 22 13.20 -10.54 12.76
C LEU A 22 11.77 -11.07 12.90
N LEU A 23 11.30 -11.91 11.99
CA LEU A 23 9.99 -12.55 12.06
C LEU A 23 9.91 -13.78 12.97
N GLY A 24 11.03 -14.17 13.60
CA GLY A 24 11.08 -15.40 14.42
C GLY A 24 10.97 -16.68 13.58
N LEU A 25 11.35 -16.62 12.30
CA LEU A 25 11.33 -17.76 11.38
C LEU A 25 12.70 -18.46 11.29
N ARG A 26 13.73 -17.87 11.90
CA ARG A 26 15.11 -18.35 11.91
C ARG A 26 15.83 -17.82 13.15
N ASP A 27 16.74 -18.61 13.69
CA ASP A 27 17.64 -18.13 14.76
C ASP A 27 18.55 -17.00 14.28
N SER A 28 18.88 -16.09 15.19
CA SER A 28 19.81 -15.01 14.90
C SER A 28 21.25 -15.50 14.94
N ALA A 29 22.02 -15.23 13.88
CA ALA A 29 23.48 -15.40 13.92
C ALA A 29 24.18 -14.35 14.80
N THR A 30 23.52 -13.21 15.04
CA THR A 30 24.05 -12.12 15.89
C THR A 30 23.39 -12.20 17.27
N PRO A 31 24.16 -12.38 18.36
CA PRO A 31 23.62 -12.33 19.71
C PRO A 31 22.83 -11.03 19.96
N GLY A 32 21.61 -11.15 20.49
CA GLY A 32 20.75 -10.00 20.81
C GLY A 32 19.97 -9.37 19.65
N ALA A 33 20.14 -9.82 18.40
CA ALA A 33 19.34 -9.30 17.28
C ALA A 33 17.94 -9.95 17.19
N ALA A 34 17.76 -11.16 17.74
CA ALA A 34 16.46 -11.79 17.87
C ALA A 34 15.55 -11.00 18.82
N ILE A 35 14.29 -10.85 18.44
CA ILE A 35 13.27 -10.27 19.31
C ILE A 35 12.60 -11.43 20.05
N PRO A 36 12.58 -11.41 21.40
CA PRO A 36 11.92 -12.45 22.19
C PRO A 36 10.46 -12.64 21.77
N GLU A 37 9.99 -13.88 21.80
CA GLU A 37 8.58 -14.19 21.62
C GLU A 37 7.73 -13.43 22.64
N GLY A 38 6.57 -12.93 22.21
CA GLY A 38 5.69 -12.07 23.01
C GLY A 38 5.99 -10.56 22.90
N ASN A 39 7.14 -10.16 22.37
CA ASN A 39 7.43 -8.73 22.11
C ASN A 39 7.12 -8.29 20.68
N GLU A 40 5.87 -8.51 20.28
CA GLU A 40 5.43 -8.30 18.90
C GLU A 40 5.30 -6.83 18.50
N PHE A 41 5.13 -5.93 19.49
CA PHE A 41 5.21 -4.50 19.26
C PHE A 41 6.63 -4.09 18.82
N ALA A 42 7.67 -4.54 19.54
CA ALA A 42 9.05 -4.28 19.13
C ALA A 42 9.35 -4.91 17.75
N ARG A 43 8.78 -6.09 17.48
CA ARG A 43 8.90 -6.76 16.18
C ARG A 43 8.34 -5.93 15.04
N THR A 44 7.14 -5.38 15.22
CA THR A 44 6.48 -4.53 14.22
C THR A 44 7.27 -3.25 13.99
N MET A 45 7.71 -2.59 15.06
CA MET A 45 8.54 -1.37 14.95
C MET A 45 9.87 -1.61 14.24
N ARG A 46 10.59 -2.69 14.58
CA ARG A 46 11.85 -3.03 13.92
C ARG A 46 11.63 -3.47 12.47
N MET A 47 10.51 -4.12 12.15
CA MET A 47 10.15 -4.47 10.77
C MET A 47 9.99 -3.22 9.90
N GLU A 48 9.32 -2.19 10.41
CA GLU A 48 9.22 -0.92 9.68
C GLU A 48 10.58 -0.26 9.43
N GLN A 49 11.47 -0.30 10.42
CA GLN A 49 12.84 0.21 10.28
C GLN A 49 13.61 -0.55 9.19
N TYR A 50 13.53 -1.89 9.18
CA TYR A 50 14.19 -2.74 8.19
C TYR A 50 13.65 -2.48 6.79
N LEU A 51 12.32 -2.39 6.63
CA LEU A 51 11.68 -2.06 5.37
C LEU A 51 12.09 -0.67 4.87
N ARG A 52 12.19 0.35 5.74
CA ARG A 52 12.66 1.68 5.37
C ARG A 52 14.12 1.68 4.92
N ARG A 53 14.99 0.97 5.64
CA ARG A 53 16.41 0.86 5.28
C ARG A 53 16.61 0.10 3.96
N ASN A 54 15.86 -0.97 3.73
CA ASN A 54 15.94 -1.75 2.49
C ASN A 54 15.56 -0.93 1.26
N ARG A 55 14.65 0.05 1.40
CA ARG A 55 14.31 0.99 0.30
C ARG A 55 15.48 1.89 -0.12
N LEU A 56 16.53 1.99 0.69
CA LEU A 56 17.74 2.73 0.33
C LEU A 56 18.72 1.89 -0.50
N GLU A 57 18.49 0.57 -0.62
CA GLU A 57 19.27 -0.30 -1.47
C GLU A 57 18.90 -0.12 -2.95
N GLY A 58 19.81 -0.47 -3.86
CA GLY A 58 19.51 -0.51 -5.29
C GLY A 58 18.38 -1.49 -5.62
N ALA A 59 17.61 -1.23 -6.68
CA ALA A 59 16.44 -2.04 -7.05
C ALA A 59 16.80 -3.53 -7.25
N ASP A 60 17.96 -3.82 -7.85
CA ASP A 60 18.44 -5.20 -8.06
C ASP A 60 18.69 -5.91 -6.73
N GLN A 61 19.36 -5.22 -5.79
CA GLN A 61 19.62 -5.76 -4.46
C GLN A 61 18.32 -6.01 -3.70
N GLN A 62 17.36 -5.08 -3.76
CA GLN A 62 16.03 -5.29 -3.18
C GLN A 62 15.35 -6.52 -3.79
N GLY A 63 15.42 -6.68 -5.11
CA GLY A 63 14.89 -7.83 -5.83
C GLY A 63 15.50 -9.16 -5.35
N VAL A 64 16.82 -9.21 -5.19
CA VAL A 64 17.53 -10.39 -4.65
C VAL A 64 17.08 -10.71 -3.22
N ILE A 65 16.97 -9.70 -2.35
CA ILE A 65 16.54 -9.88 -0.96
C ILE A 65 15.11 -10.43 -0.92
N TRP A 66 14.18 -9.85 -1.68
CA TRP A 66 12.79 -10.30 -1.73
C TRP A 66 12.63 -11.68 -2.35
N ALA A 67 13.33 -11.97 -3.45
CA ALA A 67 13.28 -13.28 -4.08
C ALA A 67 13.80 -14.38 -3.14
N LYS A 68 14.95 -14.17 -2.48
CA LYS A 68 15.49 -15.12 -1.51
C LYS A 68 14.57 -15.30 -0.31
N PHE A 69 14.05 -14.20 0.25
CA PHE A 69 13.10 -14.29 1.35
C PHE A 69 11.87 -15.11 0.95
N CYS A 70 11.27 -14.82 -0.21
CA CYS A 70 10.08 -15.53 -0.65
C CYS A 70 10.34 -17.01 -0.91
N ALA A 71 11.47 -17.36 -1.50
CA ALA A 71 11.83 -18.74 -1.80
C ALA A 71 11.94 -19.61 -0.54
N HIS A 72 12.43 -19.05 0.57
CA HIS A 72 12.70 -19.82 1.79
C HIS A 72 11.64 -19.65 2.90
N HIS A 73 11.00 -18.48 3.00
CA HIS A 73 10.26 -18.10 4.21
C HIS A 73 8.82 -17.64 3.96
N LEU A 74 8.37 -17.52 2.71
CA LEU A 74 7.00 -17.08 2.43
C LEU A 74 5.92 -18.00 3.03
N PRO A 75 5.98 -19.33 2.90
CA PRO A 75 4.95 -20.21 3.49
C PRO A 75 4.80 -20.00 5.00
N ALA A 76 5.90 -20.06 5.74
CA ALA A 76 5.91 -19.86 7.19
C ALA A 76 5.45 -18.44 7.60
N THR A 77 5.76 -17.41 6.79
CA THR A 77 5.26 -16.04 7.02
C THR A 77 3.74 -15.99 6.90
N VAL A 78 3.17 -16.68 5.90
CA VAL A 78 1.71 -16.75 5.71
C VAL A 78 1.06 -17.51 6.86
N GLU A 79 1.61 -18.63 7.28
CA GLU A 79 1.12 -19.41 8.42
C GLU A 79 1.09 -18.59 9.72
N ARG A 80 2.18 -17.88 10.04
CA ARG A 80 2.22 -16.96 11.19
C ARG A 80 1.24 -15.80 11.05
N CYS A 81 1.03 -15.29 9.84
CA CYS A 81 0.01 -14.28 9.60
C CYS A 81 -1.41 -14.82 9.86
N LEU A 82 -1.68 -16.09 9.56
CA LEU A 82 -2.97 -16.74 9.83
C LEU A 82 -3.17 -17.04 11.32
N ALA A 83 -2.12 -17.49 12.00
CA ALA A 83 -2.09 -17.80 13.43
C ALA A 83 -1.21 -16.79 14.19
N LEU A 84 -1.74 -15.56 14.33
CA LEU A 84 -1.02 -14.50 15.05
C LEU A 84 -0.79 -14.91 16.52
N PRO A 85 0.42 -14.76 17.06
CA PRO A 85 0.65 -14.94 18.49
C PRO A 85 0.04 -13.76 19.24
N PHE A 86 -1.02 -14.02 20.01
CA PHE A 86 -1.62 -13.05 20.93
C PHE A 86 -1.14 -13.35 22.34
N PRO A 87 -0.35 -12.48 22.97
CA PRO A 87 -0.10 -12.58 24.40
C PRO A 87 -1.41 -12.35 25.16
N ALA A 88 -1.69 -13.21 26.15
CA ALA A 88 -2.96 -13.20 26.88
C ALA A 88 -3.16 -11.94 27.74
N ASP A 89 -2.07 -11.22 28.03
CA ASP A 89 -2.00 -10.03 28.87
C ASP A 89 -2.10 -8.71 28.08
N TRP A 90 -2.29 -8.78 26.76
CA TRP A 90 -2.40 -7.58 25.94
C TRP A 90 -3.67 -6.80 26.21
N ASP A 91 -3.51 -5.48 26.22
CA ASP A 91 -4.63 -4.56 26.17
C ASP A 91 -5.49 -4.86 24.92
N PRO A 92 -6.83 -4.97 25.06
CA PRO A 92 -7.70 -5.29 23.94
C PRO A 92 -7.56 -4.34 22.76
N GLU A 93 -7.31 -3.04 22.98
CA GLU A 93 -7.17 -2.09 21.88
C GLU A 93 -5.89 -2.34 21.08
N VAL A 94 -4.82 -2.77 21.76
CA VAL A 94 -3.53 -3.13 21.15
C VAL A 94 -3.66 -4.46 20.39
N ALA A 95 -4.34 -5.44 20.96
CA ALA A 95 -4.61 -6.72 20.31
C ALA A 95 -5.45 -6.53 19.03
N ASP A 96 -6.44 -5.64 19.08
CA ASP A 96 -7.23 -5.23 17.92
C ASP A 96 -6.35 -4.64 16.81
N ASP A 97 -5.54 -3.62 17.12
CA ASP A 97 -4.66 -2.99 16.13
C ASP A 97 -3.73 -4.01 15.46
N PHE A 98 -3.25 -4.98 16.25
CA PHE A 98 -2.34 -6.02 15.79
C PHE A 98 -2.95 -6.99 14.78
N LEU A 99 -4.28 -7.13 14.72
CA LEU A 99 -4.95 -7.97 13.73
C LEU A 99 -4.61 -7.54 12.28
N LEU A 100 -4.40 -6.24 12.07
CA LEU A 100 -4.10 -5.65 10.76
C LEU A 100 -2.70 -5.03 10.65
N ASP A 101 -2.11 -4.61 11.77
CA ASP A 101 -0.82 -3.92 11.83
C ASP A 101 0.20 -4.75 12.62
N ASN A 102 0.77 -5.75 11.96
CA ASN A 102 1.79 -6.63 12.52
C ASN A 102 2.95 -6.86 11.54
N ALA A 103 4.07 -7.35 12.06
CA ALA A 103 5.29 -7.58 11.29
C ALA A 103 5.09 -8.50 10.07
N TRP A 104 4.29 -9.57 10.20
CA TRP A 104 4.04 -10.51 9.09
C TRP A 104 3.21 -9.86 7.98
N THR A 105 2.15 -9.13 8.32
CA THR A 105 1.35 -8.37 7.35
C THR A 105 2.21 -7.34 6.63
N ASN A 106 3.08 -6.64 7.36
CA ASN A 106 4.04 -5.69 6.78
C ASN A 106 4.98 -6.36 5.78
N MET A 107 5.48 -7.55 6.11
CA MET A 107 6.34 -8.30 5.20
C MET A 107 5.59 -8.78 3.96
N LEU A 108 4.37 -9.29 4.12
CA LEU A 108 3.52 -9.74 2.99
C LEU A 108 3.20 -8.57 2.05
N VAL A 109 2.87 -7.39 2.58
CA VAL A 109 2.69 -6.16 1.78
C VAL A 109 3.97 -5.81 1.02
N ALA A 110 5.14 -5.97 1.64
CA ALA A 110 6.42 -5.68 1.02
C ALA A 110 6.73 -6.62 -0.15
N VAL A 111 6.42 -7.92 -0.03
CA VAL A 111 6.79 -8.93 -1.05
C VAL A 111 5.68 -9.27 -2.05
N GLN A 112 4.47 -8.73 -1.91
CA GLN A 112 3.33 -9.07 -2.76
C GLN A 112 3.54 -8.78 -4.26
N HIS A 113 4.50 -7.92 -4.60
CA HIS A 113 4.84 -7.55 -5.97
C HIS A 113 5.80 -8.55 -6.64
N THR A 114 6.35 -9.50 -5.89
CA THR A 114 7.33 -10.46 -6.41
C THR A 114 6.67 -11.57 -7.25
N PRO A 115 7.36 -12.11 -8.27
CA PRO A 115 6.87 -13.28 -9.01
C PRO A 115 6.66 -14.51 -8.13
N TYR A 116 7.49 -14.70 -7.10
CA TYR A 116 7.37 -15.82 -6.15
C TYR A 116 6.06 -15.75 -5.38
N PHE A 117 5.67 -14.58 -4.89
CA PHE A 117 4.39 -14.40 -4.20
C PHE A 117 3.21 -14.81 -5.09
N THR A 118 3.24 -14.37 -6.35
CA THR A 118 2.22 -14.73 -7.34
C THR A 118 2.17 -16.25 -7.60
N ARG A 119 3.34 -16.89 -7.76
CA ARG A 119 3.42 -18.35 -7.95
C ARG A 119 2.92 -19.10 -6.72
N TYR A 120 3.32 -18.67 -5.52
CA TYR A 120 2.89 -19.27 -4.26
C TYR A 120 1.37 -19.25 -4.13
N VAL A 121 0.72 -18.08 -4.22
CA VAL A 121 -0.74 -17.95 -4.03
C VAL A 121 -1.54 -18.74 -5.07
N ARG A 122 -0.99 -18.95 -6.27
CA ARG A 122 -1.64 -19.71 -7.35
C ARG A 122 -1.31 -21.20 -7.36
N SER A 123 -0.36 -21.64 -6.55
CA SER A 123 0.11 -23.01 -6.56
C SER A 123 -0.96 -23.96 -6.01
N SER A 124 -1.05 -25.14 -6.62
CA SER A 124 -1.84 -26.26 -6.11
C SER A 124 -1.07 -27.10 -5.09
N ALA A 125 0.22 -26.84 -4.88
CA ALA A 125 1.04 -27.59 -3.92
C ALA A 125 0.52 -27.40 -2.48
N PRO A 126 0.58 -28.45 -1.63
CA PRO A 126 0.09 -28.37 -0.24
C PRO A 126 0.69 -27.22 0.58
N ALA A 127 1.98 -26.92 0.37
CA ALA A 127 2.67 -25.80 1.05
C ALA A 127 2.03 -24.42 0.77
N ALA A 128 1.21 -24.29 -0.29
CA ALA A 128 0.52 -23.07 -0.66
C ALA A 128 -0.93 -22.98 -0.17
N ASP A 129 -1.46 -24.02 0.48
CA ASP A 129 -2.86 -24.05 0.91
C ASP A 129 -3.19 -22.92 1.89
N ALA A 130 -2.29 -22.62 2.83
CA ALA A 130 -2.40 -21.48 3.74
C ALA A 130 -2.63 -20.15 2.98
N GLY A 131 -1.94 -19.93 1.86
CA GLY A 131 -2.09 -18.74 1.02
C GLY A 131 -3.50 -18.55 0.45
N LYS A 132 -4.26 -19.64 0.26
CA LYS A 132 -5.64 -19.61 -0.26
C LYS A 132 -6.63 -19.11 0.79
N HIS A 133 -6.35 -19.34 2.08
CA HIS A 133 -7.19 -18.91 3.19
C HIS A 133 -6.96 -17.45 3.61
N LEU A 134 -5.75 -16.93 3.37
CA LEU A 134 -5.33 -15.59 3.76
C LEU A 134 -6.28 -14.45 3.36
N PRO A 135 -6.80 -14.35 2.11
CA PRO A 135 -7.74 -13.28 1.77
C PRO A 135 -9.04 -13.29 2.60
N ARG A 136 -9.55 -14.46 2.98
CA ARG A 136 -10.75 -14.57 3.83
C ARG A 136 -10.45 -14.06 5.23
N VAL A 137 -9.40 -14.58 5.86
CA VAL A 137 -8.98 -14.18 7.22
C VAL A 137 -8.68 -12.69 7.29
N LEU A 138 -7.98 -12.14 6.29
CA LEU A 138 -7.68 -10.70 6.25
C LEU A 138 -8.94 -9.84 6.11
N ALA A 139 -9.93 -10.28 5.33
CA ALA A 139 -11.21 -9.58 5.20
C ALA A 139 -12.03 -9.64 6.50
N GLU A 140 -12.06 -10.79 7.18
CA GLU A 140 -12.75 -10.95 8.46
C GLU A 140 -12.13 -10.07 9.55
N ARG A 141 -10.81 -10.11 9.72
CA ARG A 141 -10.08 -9.23 10.65
C ARG A 141 -10.33 -7.76 10.37
N PHE A 142 -10.33 -7.39 9.08
CA PHE A 142 -10.64 -6.02 8.68
C PHE A 142 -12.06 -5.63 9.10
N LEU A 143 -13.06 -6.50 8.90
CA LEU A 143 -14.44 -6.24 9.28
C LEU A 143 -14.66 -6.17 10.79
N THR A 144 -13.89 -6.92 11.58
CA THR A 144 -13.87 -6.81 13.04
C THR A 144 -13.50 -5.38 13.47
N LEU A 145 -12.50 -4.78 12.81
CA LEU A 145 -12.03 -3.43 13.15
C LEU A 145 -12.72 -2.30 12.39
N ALA A 146 -13.52 -2.61 11.36
CA ALA A 146 -13.97 -1.63 10.37
C ALA A 146 -14.74 -0.45 10.99
N SER A 147 -15.58 -0.70 12.00
CA SER A 147 -16.32 0.35 12.71
C SER A 147 -15.40 1.29 13.50
N ARG A 148 -14.39 0.73 14.19
CA ARG A 148 -13.37 1.51 14.92
C ARG A 148 -12.50 2.30 13.94
N LEU A 149 -12.04 1.67 12.86
CA LEU A 149 -11.28 2.36 11.80
C LEU A 149 -12.08 3.51 11.19
N GLU A 150 -13.37 3.30 10.90
CA GLU A 150 -14.25 4.36 10.40
C GLU A 150 -14.29 5.56 11.37
N HIS A 151 -14.45 5.29 12.66
CA HIS A 151 -14.49 6.30 13.71
C HIS A 151 -13.18 7.09 13.81
N GLU A 152 -12.06 6.39 13.92
CA GLU A 152 -10.72 6.97 14.07
C GLU A 152 -10.27 7.73 12.82
N ILE A 153 -10.64 7.25 11.63
CA ILE A 153 -10.33 7.92 10.36
C ILE A 153 -11.21 9.16 10.15
N ALA A 154 -12.47 9.15 10.62
CA ALA A 154 -13.37 10.29 10.47
C ALA A 154 -13.03 11.47 11.39
N ARG A 155 -12.45 11.20 12.56
CA ARG A 155 -12.11 12.22 13.55
C ARG A 155 -10.67 12.72 13.37
N PRO A 156 -10.43 14.04 13.39
CA PRO A 156 -9.06 14.56 13.48
C PRO A 156 -8.42 14.09 14.79
N SER A 157 -7.39 13.26 14.70
CA SER A 157 -6.60 12.81 15.84
C SER A 157 -5.14 12.62 15.42
N PRO A 158 -4.18 12.68 16.35
CA PRO A 158 -2.78 12.36 16.03
C PRO A 158 -2.57 10.95 15.47
N ARG A 159 -3.54 10.04 15.69
CA ARG A 159 -3.52 8.65 15.20
C ARG A 159 -4.21 8.48 13.85
N GLN A 160 -4.94 9.49 13.36
CA GLN A 160 -5.77 9.40 12.16
C GLN A 160 -4.98 8.90 10.93
N ASP A 161 -3.78 9.45 10.71
CA ASP A 161 -2.95 9.08 9.56
C ASP A 161 -2.37 7.67 9.68
N ARG A 162 -2.08 7.22 10.91
CA ARG A 162 -1.70 5.83 11.17
C ARG A 162 -2.83 4.89 10.76
N TYR A 163 -4.07 5.14 11.21
CA TYR A 163 -5.20 4.27 10.86
C TYR A 163 -5.55 4.29 9.38
N LYS A 164 -5.47 5.45 8.71
CA LYS A 164 -5.60 5.51 7.24
C LYS A 164 -4.56 4.62 6.56
N PHE A 165 -3.32 4.65 7.04
CA PHE A 165 -2.23 3.87 6.46
C PHE A 165 -2.38 2.37 6.70
N VAL A 166 -2.71 1.95 7.93
CA VAL A 166 -3.01 0.55 8.28
C VAL A 166 -4.13 0.02 7.40
N ALA A 167 -5.26 0.71 7.38
CA ALA A 167 -6.42 0.34 6.57
C ALA A 167 -6.05 0.22 5.07
N ALA A 168 -5.33 1.19 4.53
CA ALA A 168 -4.95 1.19 3.12
C ALA A 168 -4.00 0.03 2.77
N LYS A 169 -3.04 -0.29 3.64
CA LYS A 169 -2.12 -1.42 3.46
C LYS A 169 -2.84 -2.76 3.46
N SER A 170 -3.73 -2.99 4.42
CA SER A 170 -4.49 -4.24 4.52
C SER A 170 -5.40 -4.42 3.31
N LEU A 171 -6.07 -3.35 2.86
CA LEU A 171 -6.90 -3.38 1.65
C LEU A 171 -6.07 -3.60 0.37
N LEU A 172 -4.86 -3.05 0.30
CA LEU A 172 -3.94 -3.29 -0.81
C LEU A 172 -3.56 -4.77 -0.89
N LEU A 173 -3.12 -5.36 0.22
CA LEU A 173 -2.78 -6.79 0.28
C LEU A 173 -3.97 -7.67 -0.08
N LEU A 174 -5.14 -7.39 0.50
CA LEU A 174 -6.38 -8.11 0.20
C LEU A 174 -6.74 -8.04 -1.28
N GLY A 175 -6.66 -6.85 -1.89
CA GLY A 175 -6.93 -6.68 -3.31
C GLY A 175 -5.96 -7.44 -4.21
N THR A 176 -4.68 -7.53 -3.82
CA THR A 176 -3.69 -8.35 -4.53
C THR A 176 -4.03 -9.84 -4.41
N LEU A 177 -4.29 -10.34 -3.20
CA LEU A 177 -4.63 -11.75 -2.96
C LEU A 177 -5.87 -12.19 -3.76
N LEU A 178 -6.94 -11.39 -3.73
CA LEU A 178 -8.18 -11.69 -4.48
C LEU A 178 -7.98 -11.64 -6.00
N ARG A 179 -7.04 -10.83 -6.50
CA ARG A 179 -6.68 -10.84 -7.93
C ARG A 179 -5.90 -12.10 -8.30
N LEU A 180 -5.10 -12.62 -7.36
CA LEU A 180 -4.25 -13.78 -7.57
C LEU A 180 -5.00 -15.12 -7.45
N SER A 181 -6.04 -15.20 -6.62
CA SER A 181 -6.77 -16.45 -6.30
C SER A 181 -7.47 -17.14 -7.49
N ARG A 182 -7.57 -16.50 -8.67
CA ARG A 182 -8.30 -16.94 -9.87
C ARG A 182 -9.82 -17.10 -9.70
N ALA A 183 -10.27 -17.50 -8.51
CA ALA A 183 -11.67 -17.61 -8.13
C ALA A 183 -12.37 -16.24 -8.07
N GLU A 184 -13.70 -16.26 -8.19
CA GLU A 184 -14.52 -15.07 -8.00
C GLU A 184 -14.33 -14.53 -6.57
N PRO A 185 -14.14 -13.21 -6.36
CA PRO A 185 -13.91 -12.66 -5.02
C PRO A 185 -15.00 -13.03 -4.01
N ARG A 186 -16.26 -13.18 -4.45
CA ARG A 186 -17.36 -13.59 -3.57
C ARG A 186 -17.32 -15.05 -3.16
N SER A 187 -16.78 -15.95 -3.98
CA SER A 187 -16.58 -17.33 -3.56
C SER A 187 -15.43 -17.46 -2.57
N VAL A 188 -14.39 -16.62 -2.71
CA VAL A 188 -13.29 -16.55 -1.73
C VAL A 188 -13.76 -15.98 -0.39
N LEU A 189 -14.42 -14.81 -0.41
CA LEU A 189 -14.78 -14.08 0.81
C LEU A 189 -16.10 -14.53 1.45
N GLY A 190 -17.01 -15.11 0.66
CA GLY A 190 -18.41 -15.26 1.02
C GLY A 190 -19.23 -13.99 0.70
N PRO A 191 -20.52 -14.13 0.34
CA PRO A 191 -21.36 -13.01 -0.09
C PRO A 191 -21.58 -11.96 0.99
N GLN A 192 -21.78 -12.38 2.25
CA GLN A 192 -22.00 -11.49 3.38
C GLN A 192 -20.77 -10.63 3.68
N THR A 193 -19.58 -11.25 3.76
CA THR A 193 -18.29 -10.57 3.95
C THR A 193 -18.04 -9.57 2.83
N ALA A 194 -18.23 -9.97 1.57
CA ALA A 194 -18.04 -9.09 0.42
C ALA A 194 -19.00 -7.88 0.44
N ALA A 195 -20.27 -8.08 0.81
CA ALA A 195 -21.25 -7.00 0.91
C ALA A 195 -20.92 -6.01 2.04
N ARG A 196 -20.59 -6.53 3.23
CA ARG A 196 -20.18 -5.69 4.38
C ARG A 196 -18.94 -4.87 4.03
N LEU A 197 -17.90 -5.51 3.48
CA LEU A 197 -16.67 -4.85 3.07
C LEU A 197 -16.95 -3.77 2.00
N GLY A 198 -17.76 -4.10 1.00
CA GLY A 198 -18.18 -3.16 -0.05
C GLY A 198 -18.79 -1.86 0.50
N SER A 199 -19.57 -1.94 1.58
CA SER A 199 -20.17 -0.75 2.21
C SER A 199 -19.14 0.25 2.74
N PHE A 200 -18.07 -0.23 3.41
CA PHE A 200 -16.98 0.60 3.91
C PHE A 200 -16.14 1.15 2.75
N LEU A 201 -15.79 0.30 1.78
CA LEU A 201 -14.97 0.71 0.63
C LEU A 201 -15.64 1.83 -0.18
N ARG A 202 -16.97 1.76 -0.36
CA ARG A 202 -17.75 2.81 -1.03
C ARG A 202 -17.67 4.13 -0.29
N ARG A 203 -17.86 4.13 1.04
CA ARG A 203 -17.75 5.35 1.87
C ARG A 203 -16.34 5.94 1.82
N TRP A 204 -15.31 5.11 2.00
CA TRP A 204 -13.93 5.58 2.01
C TRP A 204 -13.43 6.05 0.65
N LYS A 205 -13.85 5.41 -0.45
CA LYS A 205 -13.59 5.91 -1.80
C LYS A 205 -14.11 7.35 -1.97
N ALA A 206 -15.32 7.62 -1.50
CA ALA A 206 -15.94 8.94 -1.60
C ALA A 206 -15.26 9.97 -0.68
N ARG A 207 -15.08 9.65 0.60
CA ARG A 207 -14.53 10.58 1.61
C ARG A 207 -13.04 10.87 1.41
N HIS A 208 -12.27 9.89 0.95
CA HIS A 208 -10.81 9.96 0.85
C HIS A 208 -10.33 10.00 -0.60
N HIS A 209 -11.12 10.64 -1.48
CA HIS A 209 -10.73 10.83 -2.87
C HIS A 209 -9.38 11.55 -3.00
N GLY A 210 -8.55 11.11 -3.94
CA GLY A 210 -7.23 11.71 -4.19
C GLY A 210 -6.12 11.31 -3.21
N ILE A 211 -6.42 10.55 -2.15
CA ILE A 211 -5.40 9.99 -1.26
C ILE A 211 -5.31 8.47 -1.37
N PHE A 212 -4.23 7.91 -0.81
CA PHE A 212 -3.91 6.49 -0.93
C PHE A 212 -5.05 5.56 -0.49
N LEU A 213 -5.70 5.85 0.64
CA LEU A 213 -6.83 5.07 1.15
C LEU A 213 -8.01 5.03 0.15
N GLY A 214 -8.47 6.20 -0.34
CA GLY A 214 -9.57 6.22 -1.30
C GLY A 214 -9.23 5.53 -2.62
N ALA A 215 -7.98 5.61 -3.08
CA ALA A 215 -7.52 4.93 -4.29
C ALA A 215 -7.53 3.40 -4.16
N VAL A 216 -7.06 2.84 -3.03
CA VAL A 216 -7.12 1.39 -2.80
C VAL A 216 -8.56 0.92 -2.54
N SER A 217 -9.35 1.69 -1.79
CA SER A 217 -10.75 1.37 -1.55
C SER A 217 -11.57 1.38 -2.84
N GLY A 218 -11.36 2.36 -3.71
CA GLY A 218 -12.05 2.44 -4.99
C GLY A 218 -11.73 1.28 -5.93
N ARG A 219 -10.46 0.88 -6.03
CA ARG A 219 -10.04 -0.27 -6.86
C ARG A 219 -10.63 -1.58 -6.33
N LEU A 220 -10.59 -1.79 -5.01
CA LEU A 220 -11.14 -3.00 -4.42
C LEU A 220 -12.68 -3.03 -4.52
N HIS A 221 -13.36 -1.90 -4.27
CA HIS A 221 -14.80 -1.81 -4.44
C HIS A 221 -15.22 -2.15 -5.86
N TYR A 222 -14.57 -1.53 -6.86
CA TYR A 222 -14.80 -1.83 -8.27
C TYR A 222 -14.63 -3.32 -8.55
N PHE A 223 -13.54 -3.93 -8.06
CA PHE A 223 -13.27 -5.35 -8.27
C PHE A 223 -14.34 -6.26 -7.65
N LEU A 224 -14.87 -5.91 -6.47
CA LEU A 224 -15.94 -6.66 -5.81
C LEU A 224 -17.32 -6.51 -6.49
N THR A 225 -17.54 -5.42 -7.24
CA THR A 225 -18.84 -5.15 -7.87
C THR A 225 -18.90 -5.48 -9.36
N THR A 226 -17.81 -5.29 -10.14
CA THR A 226 -17.87 -5.43 -11.61
C THR A 226 -17.70 -6.84 -12.13
N ARG A 227 -16.99 -7.74 -11.43
CA ARG A 227 -16.91 -9.14 -11.87
C ARG A 227 -18.25 -9.87 -11.84
N LEU A 228 -19.22 -9.37 -11.08
CA LEU A 228 -20.59 -9.86 -11.09
C LEU A 228 -21.29 -9.75 -12.43
N HIS A 229 -20.89 -8.80 -13.26
CA HIS A 229 -21.53 -8.58 -14.55
C HIS A 229 -20.97 -9.49 -15.64
N ARG A 230 -19.74 -10.01 -15.48
CA ARG A 230 -19.14 -10.87 -16.50
C ARG A 230 -19.70 -12.30 -16.46
N ASP A 231 -20.03 -12.80 -15.27
CA ASP A 231 -20.61 -14.13 -15.10
C ASP A 231 -22.15 -14.15 -15.31
N ARG A 232 -22.77 -12.97 -15.45
CA ARG A 232 -24.19 -12.80 -15.82
C ARG A 232 -24.41 -12.41 -17.28
N ALA A 233 -23.36 -12.19 -18.05
CA ALA A 233 -23.52 -12.20 -19.49
C ALA A 233 -24.07 -13.59 -19.85
N PRO A 234 -25.19 -13.70 -20.58
CA PRO A 234 -25.61 -14.98 -21.13
C PRO A 234 -24.38 -15.60 -21.76
N GLN A 235 -24.03 -16.83 -21.40
CA GLN A 235 -23.13 -17.58 -22.25
C GLN A 235 -23.85 -17.61 -23.59
N LEU A 236 -23.45 -16.72 -24.50
CA LEU A 236 -23.73 -16.87 -25.91
C LEU A 236 -23.25 -18.29 -26.15
N GLY A 237 -24.21 -19.18 -26.43
CA GLY A 237 -23.92 -20.58 -26.69
C GLY A 237 -22.80 -20.65 -27.72
N PRO A 238 -22.08 -21.79 -27.79
CA PRO A 238 -21.09 -21.97 -28.85
C PRO A 238 -21.73 -21.51 -30.16
N PRO A 239 -21.07 -20.64 -30.94
CA PRO A 239 -21.61 -20.22 -32.22
C PRO A 239 -22.05 -21.49 -32.96
N PRO A 240 -23.25 -21.49 -33.59
CA PRO A 240 -23.74 -22.68 -34.26
C PRO A 240 -22.63 -23.22 -35.15
N GLU A 241 -22.32 -24.51 -35.02
CA GLU A 241 -21.32 -25.19 -35.83
C GLU A 241 -21.67 -24.95 -37.30
N THR A 242 -20.97 -23.99 -37.90
CA THR A 242 -20.92 -23.86 -39.35
C THR A 242 -20.14 -25.06 -39.86
N THR A 243 -20.86 -26.11 -40.22
CA THR A 243 -20.42 -27.16 -41.13
C THR A 243 -20.09 -26.53 -42.49
N GLY A 244 -18.88 -25.97 -42.59
CA GLY A 244 -18.36 -25.32 -43.79
C GLY A 244 -17.07 -25.98 -44.20
N GLY A 245 -17.10 -26.66 -45.34
CA GLY A 245 -16.06 -27.55 -45.85
C GLY A 245 -14.72 -26.90 -46.15
N GLU A 246 -13.75 -27.81 -46.24
CA GLU A 246 -12.39 -27.58 -46.71
C GLU A 246 -12.39 -26.87 -48.07
N THR A 247 -11.80 -25.68 -48.13
CA THR A 247 -11.14 -25.21 -49.35
C THR A 247 -9.81 -24.58 -49.00
N SER A 248 -8.83 -24.98 -49.81
CA SER A 248 -7.39 -24.80 -49.64
C SER A 248 -6.89 -23.35 -49.72
N ALA A 249 -5.74 -23.19 -49.08
CA ALA A 249 -4.75 -22.12 -49.14
C ALA A 249 -4.78 -21.16 -50.35
N THR A 250 -4.54 -19.88 -50.08
CA THR A 250 -3.52 -19.12 -50.83
C THR A 250 -2.94 -17.96 -50.02
N THR A 251 -1.62 -17.90 -50.04
CA THR A 251 -0.73 -16.87 -49.54
C THR A 251 -0.91 -15.55 -50.30
N ALA A 252 -0.99 -14.43 -49.58
CA ALA A 252 -0.64 -13.11 -50.13
C ALA A 252 -0.19 -12.15 -49.01
N THR A 253 1.11 -11.86 -49.03
CA THR A 253 1.76 -10.70 -48.42
C THR A 253 1.26 -9.42 -49.10
N ASN A 254 0.97 -8.36 -48.33
CA ASN A 254 1.11 -6.98 -48.80
C ASN A 254 1.36 -6.02 -47.64
N ALA A 255 2.38 -5.20 -47.84
CA ALA A 255 2.74 -4.02 -47.07
C ALA A 255 2.06 -2.77 -47.67
N MET A 256 1.81 -1.74 -46.86
CA MET A 256 1.78 -0.28 -47.19
C MET A 256 1.11 0.47 -46.01
N THR A 257 1.84 1.31 -45.27
CA THR A 257 2.02 2.79 -45.42
C THR A 257 0.77 3.64 -45.16
N GLY A 258 0.95 4.74 -44.42
CA GLY A 258 -0.03 5.80 -44.11
C GLY A 258 0.01 6.12 -42.61
N GLU A 259 0.76 7.09 -42.07
CA GLU A 259 0.89 8.52 -42.39
C GLU A 259 -0.32 9.37 -41.94
N ALA A 260 -0.01 10.27 -41.00
CA ALA A 260 -0.57 11.61 -40.73
C ALA A 260 -1.92 11.84 -40.02
N SER A 261 -1.86 12.93 -39.25
CA SER A 261 -2.90 13.86 -38.77
C SER A 261 -3.46 13.58 -37.37
N ALA A 262 -3.17 14.38 -36.32
CA ALA A 262 -3.27 15.83 -36.11
C ALA A 262 -4.68 16.31 -35.68
N MET A 263 -4.65 17.35 -34.83
CA MET A 263 -5.74 18.22 -34.38
C MET A 263 -6.62 17.61 -33.26
N THR A 264 -7.14 18.32 -32.24
CA THR A 264 -7.26 19.77 -32.02
C THR A 264 -7.50 20.02 -30.53
N ALA A 265 -7.16 21.23 -30.07
CA ALA A 265 -7.54 21.81 -28.79
C ALA A 265 -8.91 22.49 -28.84
N THR A 266 -9.63 22.52 -27.70
CA THR A 266 -10.65 23.54 -27.32
C THR A 266 -10.87 23.38 -25.80
N SER A 267 -10.43 24.29 -24.92
CA SER A 267 -10.89 25.65 -24.58
C SER A 267 -12.32 25.78 -24.00
N ALA A 268 -12.32 26.16 -22.72
CA ALA A 268 -13.20 27.07 -21.99
C ALA A 268 -14.69 26.74 -21.76
N THR A 269 -15.06 26.70 -20.47
CA THR A 269 -16.34 27.24 -19.99
C THR A 269 -16.17 27.85 -18.60
N THR A 270 -16.42 29.15 -18.54
CA THR A 270 -16.58 30.02 -17.37
C THR A 270 -17.95 29.86 -16.72
N GLY A 271 -18.02 30.17 -15.42
CA GLY A 271 -19.24 30.29 -14.62
C GLY A 271 -19.10 29.54 -13.29
N GLU A 272 -19.47 30.04 -12.12
CA GLU A 272 -19.84 31.37 -11.66
C GLU A 272 -19.82 31.30 -10.11
N THR A 273 -19.64 32.46 -9.51
CA THR A 273 -19.35 32.73 -8.09
C THR A 273 -20.48 32.30 -7.15
N SER A 274 -20.14 31.68 -6.01
CA SER A 274 -20.98 31.66 -4.81
C SER A 274 -20.12 31.75 -3.55
N THR A 275 -20.13 32.94 -2.96
CA THR A 275 -19.44 33.33 -1.73
C THR A 275 -20.26 32.96 -0.51
N THR A 276 -19.78 31.98 0.26
CA THR A 276 -20.29 31.66 1.61
C THR A 276 -19.25 32.10 2.64
N THR A 277 -19.57 33.17 3.35
CA THR A 277 -18.76 33.77 4.41
C THR A 277 -18.66 32.82 5.61
N THR A 278 -17.52 32.13 5.73
CA THR A 278 -17.13 31.35 6.92
C THR A 278 -16.04 32.08 7.67
N ALA A 279 -16.17 32.12 8.99
CA ALA A 279 -15.27 32.80 9.92
C ALA A 279 -13.80 32.42 9.64
N THR A 280 -13.06 33.41 9.14
CA THR A 280 -11.69 33.28 8.65
C THR A 280 -10.73 33.29 9.82
N THR A 281 -10.28 32.12 10.26
CA THR A 281 -8.98 32.00 10.92
C THR A 281 -7.95 32.51 9.91
N ALA A 282 -7.32 33.65 10.19
CA ALA A 282 -6.42 34.30 9.25
C ALA A 282 -5.42 33.27 8.68
N PRO A 283 -5.45 32.99 7.37
CA PRO A 283 -4.56 32.00 6.79
C PRO A 283 -3.13 32.48 7.02
N LEU A 284 -2.33 31.69 7.74
CA LEU A 284 -0.89 31.94 7.91
C LEU A 284 -0.32 32.21 6.52
N LYS A 285 0.08 33.47 6.28
CA LYS A 285 0.56 33.95 4.98
C LYS A 285 1.70 33.03 4.53
N ARG A 286 1.43 32.24 3.49
CA ARG A 286 2.40 31.34 2.89
C ARG A 286 3.40 32.21 2.13
N ARG A 287 4.54 32.53 2.74
CA ARG A 287 5.66 33.21 2.08
C ARG A 287 6.70 32.19 1.64
N CYS A 288 7.50 32.53 0.62
CA CYS A 288 8.68 31.74 0.29
C CYS A 288 9.53 31.53 1.55
N SER A 289 9.96 30.29 1.80
CA SER A 289 10.74 29.95 3.00
C SER A 289 12.18 30.48 2.97
N PHE A 290 12.63 31.07 1.86
CA PHE A 290 13.94 31.74 1.80
C PHE A 290 13.84 33.13 2.48
N PRO A 291 14.64 33.43 3.53
CA PRO A 291 14.40 34.57 4.42
C PRO A 291 14.28 35.95 3.76
N SER A 292 15.00 36.20 2.68
CA SER A 292 15.01 37.48 1.98
C SER A 292 14.00 37.59 0.82
N CYS A 293 13.25 36.53 0.52
CA CYS A 293 12.31 36.52 -0.59
C CYS A 293 10.91 37.02 -0.17
N PRO A 294 10.39 38.10 -0.77
CA PRO A 294 9.07 38.64 -0.42
C PRO A 294 7.89 37.91 -1.10
N VAL A 295 8.14 36.97 -2.03
CA VAL A 295 7.10 36.30 -2.82
C VAL A 295 6.17 35.45 -1.95
N ARG A 296 4.87 35.57 -2.18
CA ARG A 296 3.81 34.88 -1.42
C ARG A 296 2.98 33.90 -2.24
N ASP A 297 3.00 34.03 -3.56
CA ASP A 297 2.12 33.27 -4.43
C ASP A 297 2.90 32.24 -5.26
N ASN A 298 2.19 31.28 -5.86
CA ASN A 298 2.74 30.24 -6.73
C ASN A 298 3.91 29.44 -6.13
N LEU A 299 3.89 29.24 -4.81
CA LEU A 299 4.96 28.54 -4.11
C LEU A 299 4.90 27.03 -4.35
N GLN A 300 6.01 26.47 -4.82
CA GLN A 300 6.27 25.06 -5.00
C GLN A 300 6.73 24.42 -3.69
N ALA A 301 6.18 23.27 -3.33
CA ALA A 301 6.61 22.53 -2.15
C ALA A 301 7.95 21.82 -2.40
N CYS A 302 8.80 21.75 -1.37
CA CYS A 302 10.04 20.97 -1.45
C CYS A 302 9.73 19.51 -1.84
N GLY A 303 10.40 18.99 -2.87
CA GLY A 303 10.14 17.63 -3.38
C GLY A 303 10.41 16.51 -2.36
N ARG A 304 11.18 16.80 -1.29
CA ARG A 304 11.58 15.81 -0.28
C ARG A 304 10.67 15.83 0.96
N CYS A 305 10.50 16.98 1.63
CA CYS A 305 9.69 17.09 2.85
C CYS A 305 8.24 17.49 2.59
N ARG A 306 7.96 18.19 1.49
CA ARG A 306 6.69 18.83 1.15
C ARG A 306 6.14 19.84 2.19
N THR A 307 6.87 20.13 3.26
CA THR A 307 6.46 21.05 4.33
C THR A 307 6.80 22.51 4.02
N VAL A 308 8.04 22.80 3.61
CA VAL A 308 8.46 24.16 3.22
C VAL A 308 8.15 24.43 1.74
N ARG A 309 7.96 25.71 1.40
CA ARG A 309 7.58 26.11 0.03
C ARG A 309 8.47 27.25 -0.50
N TYR A 310 8.79 27.21 -1.79
CA TYR A 310 9.66 28.16 -2.49
C TYR A 310 8.98 28.66 -3.75
N CYS A 311 9.21 29.91 -4.13
CA CYS A 311 8.72 30.41 -5.42
C CYS A 311 9.48 29.80 -6.61
N CYS A 312 10.70 29.31 -6.41
CA CYS A 312 11.53 28.69 -7.44
C CYS A 312 12.58 27.74 -6.85
N ILE A 313 13.24 26.95 -7.71
CA ILE A 313 14.24 25.95 -7.30
C ILE A 313 15.54 26.59 -6.81
N GLU A 314 15.88 27.78 -7.29
CA GLU A 314 17.08 28.53 -6.89
C GLU A 314 17.00 28.91 -5.41
N HIS A 315 15.87 29.43 -4.95
CA HIS A 315 15.65 29.74 -3.54
C HIS A 315 15.66 28.49 -2.65
N GLN A 316 15.19 27.35 -3.15
CA GLN A 316 15.32 26.08 -2.42
C GLN A 316 16.79 25.69 -2.27
N ARG A 317 17.61 25.81 -3.32
CA ARG A 317 19.05 25.51 -3.29
C ARG A 317 19.80 26.49 -2.38
N ALA A 318 19.50 27.78 -2.46
CA ALA A 318 20.10 28.81 -1.62
C ALA A 318 19.74 28.61 -0.13
N HIS A 319 18.47 28.33 0.18
CA HIS A 319 18.06 28.02 1.56
C HIS A 319 18.71 26.74 2.09
N TRP A 320 18.97 25.76 1.22
CA TRP A 320 19.68 24.52 1.58
C TRP A 320 21.16 24.75 1.88
N ALA A 321 21.81 25.67 1.18
CA ALA A 321 23.23 26.02 1.37
C ALA A 321 23.47 27.07 2.47
N HIS A 322 22.41 27.75 2.93
CA HIS A 322 22.52 28.83 3.92
C HIS A 322 23.13 28.31 5.24
N PRO A 323 24.22 28.91 5.76
CA PRO A 323 24.94 28.42 6.95
C PRO A 323 24.14 28.52 8.26
N GLY A 324 22.95 29.12 8.23
CA GLY A 324 21.96 29.09 9.32
C GLY A 324 20.56 28.62 8.88
N GLY A 325 20.44 27.97 7.71
CA GLY A 325 19.16 27.53 7.17
C GLY A 325 18.64 26.28 7.89
N GLU A 326 17.54 26.41 8.64
CA GLU A 326 16.91 25.30 9.35
C GLU A 326 16.41 24.18 8.41
N HIS A 327 16.15 24.51 7.14
CA HIS A 327 15.58 23.55 6.20
C HIS A 327 16.46 22.30 6.01
N LYS A 328 17.79 22.44 5.91
CA LYS A 328 18.68 21.27 5.72
C LYS A 328 18.61 20.29 6.90
N LEU A 329 18.50 20.83 8.12
CA LEU A 329 18.41 20.05 9.37
C LEU A 329 17.02 19.41 9.55
N ASN A 330 15.96 20.09 9.10
CA ASN A 330 14.57 19.72 9.36
C ASN A 330 13.85 19.10 8.16
N CYS A 331 14.42 19.08 6.96
CA CYS A 331 13.81 18.50 5.76
C CYS A 331 13.45 17.00 5.93
N HIS A 332 14.12 16.30 6.85
CA HIS A 332 13.86 14.89 7.13
C HIS A 332 12.96 14.65 8.34
N LYS A 333 12.73 15.69 9.14
CA LYS A 333 11.90 15.64 10.32
C LYS A 333 10.53 16.15 9.90
N THR A 334 9.62 15.24 9.59
CA THR A 334 8.20 15.57 9.45
C THR A 334 7.70 15.98 10.84
N LEU A 335 8.00 17.20 11.26
CA LEU A 335 7.36 17.82 12.42
C LEU A 335 5.94 18.12 11.96
N TYR A 336 5.03 17.25 12.38
CA TYR A 336 3.58 17.45 12.31
C TYR A 336 3.15 18.44 13.38
#